data_AF-A0A4Q7Y106-F1
#
_entry.id   AF-A0A4Q7Y106-F1
#
_cell.length_a   1.000
_cell.length_b   1.000
_cell.length_c   1.000
_cell.angle_alpha   90.00
_cell.angle_beta   90.00
_cell.angle_gamma   90.00
#
_symmetry.space_group_name_H-M   'P 1'
#
loop_
_entity.id
_entity.type
_entity.pdbx_description
1 polymer ?
#
loop_
_entity_poly.entity_id
_entity_poly.type
_entity_poly.pdbx_seq_one_letter_code
_entity_poly.pdbx_strand_id
1 'polypeptide(L)'
;MTNNNRARHAGKANLSWTMWLIAAISLSLIPVACSTRRLAAVPSPMVARARPPVDNVRFVLGLNFDKFEDEYLLSLQRETTYLASMGHKGPLPATSYLAISGGGGNGAFGAGLITGWTGSGRPVFKTVTGISTGALIAPFAFLGPKYYPPRFHLREIAAANGYDRKRTLYTIRNDRLDPEWANVNRRTLSIASKAVSSLIHTQGNGDLHRMYLTAERDHLDYNLAYIPADFIAVRKSEFDPIYMTQLFARGQEMAAKGYPWQKYPPGYAPNPVAK
;
A
#
# COMPACT_ATOMS: atom_id res chain seq x y z
N MET A 1 -42.68 53.42 -44.20
CA MET A 1 -42.72 52.53 -43.01
C MET A 1 -43.75 51.44 -43.25
N THR A 2 -43.35 50.25 -43.70
CA THR A 2 -44.12 48.99 -43.74
C THR A 2 -43.14 47.91 -44.23
N ASN A 3 -42.56 47.10 -43.35
CA ASN A 3 -43.06 45.84 -42.79
C ASN A 3 -42.51 44.60 -43.52
N ASN A 4 -41.43 44.09 -42.93
CA ASN A 4 -40.97 42.71 -42.75
C ASN A 4 -41.85 41.55 -43.27
N ASN A 5 -41.25 40.62 -44.05
CA ASN A 5 -41.20 39.17 -43.75
C ASN A 5 -40.67 38.36 -44.95
N ARG A 6 -39.39 37.99 -44.92
CA ARG A 6 -38.87 36.80 -45.63
C ARG A 6 -38.68 35.69 -44.59
N ALA A 7 -39.53 34.67 -44.69
CA ALA A 7 -39.39 33.42 -43.95
C ALA A 7 -38.06 32.73 -44.31
N ARG A 8 -37.25 32.41 -43.29
CA ARG A 8 -36.20 31.40 -43.38
C ARG A 8 -36.57 30.25 -42.46
N HIS A 9 -36.95 29.12 -43.05
CA HIS A 9 -36.91 27.82 -42.40
C HIS A 9 -35.47 27.50 -42.00
N ALA A 10 -35.22 27.35 -40.69
CA ALA A 10 -34.02 26.71 -40.16
C ALA A 10 -34.48 25.59 -39.22
N GLY A 11 -34.22 24.35 -39.64
CA GLY A 11 -34.55 23.14 -38.88
C GLY A 11 -33.84 23.13 -37.53
N LYS A 12 -34.61 22.91 -36.47
CA LYS A 12 -34.07 22.61 -35.15
C LYS A 12 -33.42 21.23 -35.22
N ALA A 13 -32.09 21.17 -35.24
CA ALA A 13 -31.35 19.92 -35.15
C ALA A 13 -31.62 19.24 -33.79
N ASN A 14 -31.91 17.94 -33.84
CA ASN A 14 -32.28 17.05 -32.73
C ASN A 14 -31.12 16.85 -31.72
N LEU A 15 -30.84 17.86 -30.89
CA LEU A 15 -29.76 17.79 -29.89
C LEU A 15 -30.07 16.82 -28.73
N SER A 16 -31.35 16.46 -28.52
CA SER A 16 -31.74 15.54 -27.45
C SER A 16 -31.31 14.09 -27.75
N TRP A 17 -31.43 13.66 -29.01
CA TRP A 17 -31.26 12.25 -29.37
C TRP A 17 -29.79 11.80 -29.35
N THR A 18 -28.89 12.70 -29.75
CA THR A 18 -27.43 12.48 -29.66
C THR A 18 -26.94 12.38 -28.21
N MET A 19 -27.52 13.17 -27.29
CA MET A 19 -27.20 13.07 -25.86
C MET A 19 -27.71 11.76 -25.25
N TRP A 20 -28.91 11.30 -25.62
CA TRP A 20 -29.42 10.01 -25.18
C TRP A 20 -28.63 8.82 -25.74
N LEU A 21 -28.15 8.91 -26.99
CA LEU A 21 -27.27 7.91 -27.59
C LEU A 21 -25.90 7.86 -26.89
N ILE A 22 -25.28 9.00 -26.62
CA ILE A 22 -23.99 9.05 -25.91
C ILE A 22 -24.16 8.53 -24.48
N ALA A 23 -25.25 8.88 -23.79
CA ALA A 23 -25.57 8.37 -22.46
C ALA A 23 -25.80 6.85 -22.48
N ALA A 24 -26.52 6.32 -23.47
CA ALA A 24 -26.78 4.89 -23.61
C ALA A 24 -25.51 4.09 -23.95
N ILE A 25 -24.63 4.62 -24.81
CA ILE A 25 -23.33 4.03 -25.13
C ILE A 25 -22.40 4.07 -23.91
N SER A 26 -22.38 5.19 -23.18
CA SER A 26 -21.61 5.31 -21.93
C SER A 26 -22.09 4.34 -20.86
N LEU A 27 -23.41 4.17 -20.71
CA LEU A 27 -24.02 3.28 -19.72
C LEU A 27 -23.78 1.79 -20.04
N SER A 28 -23.61 1.45 -21.31
CA SER A 28 -23.32 0.07 -21.78
C SER A 28 -21.83 -0.27 -21.77
N LEU A 29 -20.93 0.71 -21.77
CA LEU A 29 -19.48 0.51 -21.65
C LEU A 29 -18.98 0.37 -20.20
N ILE A 30 -19.72 0.91 -19.22
CA ILE A 30 -19.38 0.80 -17.78
C ILE A 30 -19.33 -0.66 -17.27
N PRO A 31 -20.25 -1.59 -17.62
CA PRO A 31 -20.15 -2.97 -17.13
C PRO A 31 -19.04 -3.79 -17.79
N VAL A 32 -18.52 -3.39 -18.96
CA VAL A 32 -17.45 -4.13 -19.67
C VAL A 32 -16.08 -3.86 -19.03
N ALA A 33 -15.88 -2.67 -18.44
CA ALA A 33 -14.62 -2.30 -17.79
C ALA A 33 -14.33 -3.13 -16.51
N CYS A 34 -15.36 -3.73 -15.89
CA CYS A 34 -15.22 -4.61 -14.73
C CYS A 34 -15.45 -6.10 -15.06
N SER A 35 -15.69 -6.46 -16.32
CA SER A 35 -15.99 -7.85 -16.71
C SER A 35 -14.74 -8.64 -17.09
N THR A 36 -13.64 -8.52 -16.34
CA THR A 36 -12.59 -9.55 -16.43
C THR A 36 -13.26 -10.86 -16.06
N ARG A 37 -13.45 -11.75 -17.05
CA ARG A 37 -14.13 -13.02 -16.86
C ARG A 37 -13.35 -13.82 -15.83
N ARG A 38 -13.83 -13.80 -14.57
CA ARG A 38 -13.21 -14.54 -13.49
C ARG A 38 -13.31 -16.01 -13.88
N LEU A 39 -12.18 -16.65 -14.13
CA LEU A 39 -12.15 -18.09 -14.36
C LEU A 39 -12.77 -18.78 -13.13
N ALA A 40 -13.39 -19.93 -13.36
CA ALA A 40 -13.90 -20.74 -12.27
C ALA A 40 -12.77 -20.96 -11.25
N ALA A 41 -13.07 -20.74 -9.97
CA ALA A 41 -12.12 -21.04 -8.91
C ALA A 41 -11.77 -22.53 -8.98
N VAL A 42 -10.51 -22.86 -8.65
CA VAL A 42 -10.08 -24.26 -8.56
C VAL A 42 -11.00 -24.97 -7.56
N PRO A 43 -11.65 -26.09 -7.94
CA PRO A 43 -12.48 -26.86 -7.01
C PRO A 43 -11.71 -27.20 -5.73
N SER A 44 -12.35 -27.14 -4.56
CA SER A 44 -11.68 -27.32 -3.25
C SER A 44 -10.72 -28.53 -3.16
N PRO A 45 -11.06 -29.72 -3.70
CA PRO A 45 -10.15 -30.88 -3.67
C PRO A 45 -8.88 -30.70 -4.51
N MET A 46 -8.91 -29.79 -5.48
CA MET A 46 -7.82 -29.54 -6.44
C MET A 46 -6.94 -28.36 -6.05
N VAL A 47 -7.32 -27.56 -5.04
CA VAL A 47 -6.55 -26.37 -4.61
C VAL A 47 -5.12 -26.75 -4.22
N ALA A 48 -4.94 -27.88 -3.52
CA ALA A 48 -3.62 -28.38 -3.12
C ALA A 48 -2.76 -28.88 -4.30
N ARG A 49 -3.39 -29.20 -5.44
CA ARG A 49 -2.70 -29.68 -6.66
C ARG A 49 -2.46 -28.56 -7.67
N ALA A 50 -3.13 -27.41 -7.52
CA ALA A 50 -2.99 -26.29 -8.41
C ALA A 50 -1.61 -25.63 -8.25
N ARG A 51 -0.81 -25.72 -9.30
CA ARG A 51 0.49 -25.06 -9.36
C ARG A 51 0.40 -23.80 -10.23
N PRO A 52 0.98 -22.68 -9.78
CA PRO A 52 1.16 -21.52 -10.65
C PRO A 52 2.09 -21.88 -11.83
N PRO A 53 2.00 -21.17 -12.97
CA PRO A 53 2.91 -21.36 -14.12
C PRO A 53 4.38 -21.03 -13.83
N VAL A 54 4.64 -20.37 -12.70
CA VAL A 54 5.96 -20.00 -12.21
C VAL A 54 6.20 -20.74 -10.90
N ASP A 55 7.33 -21.44 -10.81
CA ASP A 55 7.72 -22.15 -9.59
C ASP A 55 8.16 -21.17 -8.49
N ASN A 56 8.16 -21.63 -7.24
CA ASN A 56 8.67 -20.88 -6.07
C ASN A 56 8.00 -19.51 -5.81
N VAL A 57 6.70 -19.38 -6.09
CA VAL A 57 5.94 -18.14 -5.81
C VAL A 57 4.86 -18.29 -4.73
N ARG A 58 4.62 -19.51 -4.25
CA ARG A 58 3.63 -19.80 -3.19
C ARG A 58 4.30 -20.49 -2.03
N PHE A 59 4.41 -19.78 -0.92
CA PHE A 59 4.92 -20.29 0.34
C PHE A 59 3.86 -20.11 1.42
N VAL A 60 3.63 -21.15 2.21
CA VAL A 60 2.88 -21.03 3.46
C VAL A 60 3.90 -20.91 4.60
N LEU A 61 4.07 -19.70 5.11
CA LEU A 61 4.91 -19.44 6.28
C LEU A 61 4.38 -20.28 7.46
N GLY A 62 5.25 -21.09 8.07
CA GLY A 62 4.86 -22.13 9.03
C GLY A 62 5.02 -23.57 8.53
N LEU A 63 4.82 -23.80 7.22
CA LEU A 63 4.85 -25.14 6.62
C LEU A 63 5.94 -25.31 5.55
N ASN A 64 6.46 -24.21 4.99
CA ASN A 64 7.41 -24.23 3.88
C ASN A 64 8.63 -23.34 4.13
N PHE A 65 9.15 -23.30 5.37
CA PHE A 65 10.28 -22.45 5.73
C PHE A 65 11.54 -22.76 4.89
N ASP A 66 11.92 -24.03 4.77
CA ASP A 66 13.10 -24.44 4.01
C ASP A 66 13.05 -23.96 2.55
N LYS A 67 11.88 -24.11 1.91
CA LYS A 67 11.68 -23.66 0.52
C LYS A 67 11.75 -22.14 0.37
N PHE A 68 11.28 -21.41 1.38
CA PHE A 68 11.37 -19.95 1.38
C PHE A 68 12.82 -19.49 1.58
N GLU A 69 13.58 -20.19 2.43
CA GLU A 69 15.01 -19.95 2.63
C GLU A 69 15.81 -20.23 1.35
N ASP A 70 15.58 -21.37 0.69
CA ASP A 70 16.19 -21.70 -0.60
C ASP A 70 15.92 -20.62 -1.65
N GLU A 71 14.66 -20.18 -1.77
CA GLU A 71 14.30 -19.12 -2.72
C GLU A 71 14.91 -17.76 -2.34
N TYR A 72 15.04 -17.46 -1.05
CA TYR A 72 15.72 -16.26 -0.58
C TYR A 72 17.20 -16.27 -0.99
N LEU A 73 17.91 -17.38 -0.79
CA LEU A 73 19.30 -17.55 -1.21
C LEU A 73 19.44 -17.46 -2.74
N LEU A 74 18.55 -18.10 -3.50
CA LEU A 74 18.50 -17.98 -4.97
C LEU A 74 18.27 -16.53 -5.41
N SER A 75 17.41 -15.78 -4.73
CA SER A 75 17.20 -14.35 -5.00
C SER A 75 18.47 -13.53 -4.78
N LEU A 76 19.29 -13.85 -3.78
CA LEU A 76 20.59 -13.20 -3.59
C LEU A 76 21.55 -13.53 -4.72
N GLN A 77 21.63 -14.80 -5.13
CA GLN A 77 22.50 -15.22 -6.23
C GLN A 77 22.10 -14.57 -7.57
N ARG A 78 20.80 -14.46 -7.85
CA ARG A 78 20.29 -13.76 -9.04
C ARG A 78 20.66 -12.27 -9.00
N GLU A 79 20.52 -11.62 -7.84
CA GLU A 79 20.88 -10.22 -7.64
C GLU A 79 22.39 -9.98 -7.81
N THR A 80 23.24 -10.82 -7.22
CA THR A 80 24.70 -10.73 -7.37
C THR A 80 25.13 -10.96 -8.82
N THR A 81 24.59 -11.99 -9.49
CA THR A 81 24.90 -12.30 -10.89
C THR A 81 24.49 -11.16 -11.82
N TYR A 82 23.29 -10.62 -11.61
CA TYR A 82 22.80 -9.47 -12.38
C TYR A 82 23.70 -8.24 -12.18
N LEU A 83 24.03 -7.89 -10.94
CA LEU A 83 24.92 -6.76 -10.64
C LEU A 83 26.33 -6.97 -11.20
N ALA A 84 26.88 -8.18 -11.10
CA ALA A 84 28.18 -8.52 -11.67
C ALA A 84 28.18 -8.37 -13.20
N SER A 85 27.08 -8.77 -13.88
CA SER A 85 26.92 -8.55 -15.32
C SER A 85 26.90 -7.07 -15.71
N MET A 86 26.50 -6.20 -14.79
CA MET A 86 26.52 -4.74 -14.92
C MET A 86 27.86 -4.10 -14.47
N GLY A 87 28.89 -4.91 -14.21
CA GLY A 87 30.21 -4.44 -13.79
C GLY A 87 30.34 -4.07 -12.31
N HIS A 88 29.33 -4.35 -11.48
CA HIS A 88 29.38 -4.12 -10.03
C HIS A 88 30.28 -5.17 -9.35
N LYS A 89 31.35 -4.71 -8.69
CA LYS A 89 32.34 -5.57 -8.00
C LYS A 89 32.33 -5.45 -6.47
N GLY A 90 31.34 -4.75 -5.91
CA GLY A 90 31.21 -4.49 -4.47
C GLY A 90 30.14 -5.36 -3.77
N PRO A 91 29.92 -5.16 -2.46
CA PRO A 91 28.86 -5.85 -1.72
C PRO A 91 27.48 -5.53 -2.30
N LEU A 92 26.49 -6.37 -1.96
CA LEU A 92 25.10 -6.12 -2.35
C LEU A 92 24.63 -4.76 -1.80
N PRO A 93 23.84 -4.02 -2.58
CA PRO A 93 23.38 -2.71 -2.15
C PRO A 93 22.40 -2.78 -0.98
N ALA A 94 22.26 -1.65 -0.30
CA ALA A 94 21.25 -1.46 0.72
C ALA A 94 19.85 -1.85 0.20
N THR A 95 19.06 -2.47 1.06
CA THR A 95 17.74 -3.00 0.70
C THR A 95 16.67 -2.47 1.64
N SER A 96 15.51 -2.16 1.08
CA SER A 96 14.34 -1.69 1.83
C SER A 96 13.20 -2.69 1.75
N TYR A 97 12.52 -2.89 2.87
CA TYR A 97 11.33 -3.73 3.01
C TYR A 97 10.15 -2.85 3.41
N LEU A 98 8.95 -3.18 2.94
CA LEU A 98 7.73 -2.47 3.30
C LEU A 98 6.65 -3.46 3.74
N ALA A 99 6.05 -3.21 4.90
CA ALA A 99 4.86 -3.89 5.38
C ALA A 99 3.70 -2.89 5.47
N ILE A 100 2.55 -3.24 4.90
CA ILE A 100 1.36 -2.38 4.87
C ILE A 100 0.17 -3.12 5.51
N SER A 101 -0.34 -2.61 6.63
CA SER A 101 -1.48 -3.23 7.30
C SER A 101 -2.78 -3.07 6.49
N GLY A 102 -3.79 -3.88 6.85
CA GLY A 102 -5.18 -3.60 6.50
C GLY A 102 -5.69 -2.35 7.22
N GLY A 103 -6.89 -1.91 6.85
CA GLY A 103 -7.55 -0.76 7.50
C GLY A 103 -8.91 -0.37 6.91
N GLY A 104 -9.50 -1.18 6.02
CA GLY A 104 -10.75 -0.80 5.36
C GLY A 104 -10.62 0.54 4.64
N GLY A 105 -11.54 1.47 4.89
CA GLY A 105 -11.47 2.85 4.39
C GLY A 105 -10.26 3.65 4.88
N ASN A 106 -9.71 3.33 6.06
CA ASN A 106 -8.50 3.97 6.59
C ASN A 106 -7.25 3.71 5.73
N GLY A 107 -7.29 2.74 4.82
CA GLY A 107 -6.23 2.52 3.83
C GLY A 107 -5.97 3.73 2.91
N ALA A 108 -6.89 4.70 2.85
CA ALA A 108 -6.67 5.97 2.19
C ALA A 108 -5.42 6.71 2.73
N PHE A 109 -5.12 6.60 4.03
CA PHE A 109 -3.91 7.16 4.63
C PHE A 109 -2.64 6.60 3.99
N GLY A 110 -2.49 5.27 3.99
CA GLY A 110 -1.33 4.61 3.42
C GLY A 110 -1.18 4.87 1.92
N ALA A 111 -2.29 4.91 1.18
CA ALA A 111 -2.27 5.28 -0.24
C ALA A 111 -1.77 6.72 -0.46
N GLY A 112 -2.26 7.67 0.34
CA GLY A 112 -1.82 9.06 0.33
C GLY A 112 -0.35 9.20 0.67
N LEU A 113 0.08 8.57 1.77
CA LEU A 113 1.47 8.55 2.23
C LEU A 113 2.40 8.03 1.15
N ILE A 114 2.10 6.86 0.57
CA ILE A 114 2.87 6.27 -0.53
C ILE A 114 2.95 7.22 -1.74
N THR A 115 1.87 7.93 -2.05
CA THR A 115 1.82 8.90 -3.15
C THR A 115 2.71 10.11 -2.87
N GLY A 116 2.57 10.74 -1.71
CA GLY A 116 3.40 11.90 -1.32
C GLY A 116 4.88 11.53 -1.17
N TRP A 117 5.16 10.35 -0.64
CA TRP A 117 6.52 9.86 -0.44
C TRP A 117 7.24 9.60 -1.76
N THR A 118 6.50 9.19 -2.78
CA THR A 118 7.05 9.00 -4.12
C THR A 118 7.66 10.29 -4.65
N GLY A 119 7.01 11.45 -4.41
CA GLY A 119 7.54 12.76 -4.79
C GLY A 119 8.75 13.22 -3.98
N SER A 120 8.98 12.65 -2.79
CA SER A 120 10.09 13.00 -1.89
C SER A 120 11.22 11.95 -1.84
N GLY A 121 11.27 11.03 -2.82
CA GLY A 121 12.38 10.08 -2.96
C GLY A 121 12.19 8.74 -2.25
N ARG A 122 10.96 8.21 -2.23
CA ARG A 122 10.65 6.86 -1.73
C ARG A 122 11.63 5.80 -2.25
N PRO A 123 12.20 4.94 -1.38
CA PRO A 123 13.14 3.89 -1.79
C PRO A 123 12.46 2.84 -2.67
N VAL A 124 13.28 2.11 -3.42
CA VAL A 124 12.83 0.90 -4.13
C VAL A 124 12.83 -0.26 -3.14
N PHE A 125 11.69 -0.93 -3.01
CA PHE A 125 11.54 -2.03 -2.07
C PHE A 125 11.93 -3.36 -2.72
N LYS A 126 12.76 -4.14 -2.03
CA LYS A 126 13.07 -5.54 -2.39
C LYS A 126 11.87 -6.44 -2.15
N THR A 127 11.07 -6.13 -1.13
CA THR A 127 9.84 -6.85 -0.79
C THR A 127 8.82 -5.88 -0.25
N VAL A 128 7.57 -6.01 -0.72
CA VAL A 128 6.41 -5.38 -0.11
C VAL A 128 5.42 -6.46 0.27
N THR A 129 4.95 -6.45 1.51
CA THR A 129 3.86 -7.30 1.98
C THR A 129 2.69 -6.44 2.43
N GLY A 130 1.48 -6.97 2.28
CA GLY A 130 0.28 -6.28 2.74
C GLY A 130 -0.87 -7.22 3.04
N ILE A 131 -1.74 -6.78 3.95
CA ILE A 131 -2.95 -7.51 4.37
C ILE A 131 -4.17 -6.65 4.02
N SER A 132 -5.25 -7.27 3.54
CA SER A 132 -6.52 -6.58 3.22
C SER A 132 -6.28 -5.36 2.30
N THR A 133 -6.71 -4.15 2.67
CA THR A 133 -6.43 -2.93 1.89
C THR A 133 -4.93 -2.75 1.59
N GLY A 134 -4.05 -3.12 2.51
CA GLY A 134 -2.60 -3.10 2.30
C GLY A 134 -2.14 -4.02 1.17
N ALA A 135 -2.82 -5.15 0.94
CA ALA A 135 -2.52 -6.05 -0.19
C ALA A 135 -2.89 -5.43 -1.55
N LEU A 136 -3.84 -4.48 -1.58
CA LEU A 136 -4.16 -3.71 -2.79
C LEU A 136 -3.14 -2.59 -3.02
N ILE A 137 -2.59 -1.99 -1.96
CA ILE A 137 -1.57 -0.93 -2.06
C ILE A 137 -0.20 -1.52 -2.42
N ALA A 138 0.12 -2.71 -1.89
CA ALA A 138 1.44 -3.33 -1.97
C ALA A 138 2.01 -3.46 -3.39
N PRO A 139 1.26 -3.90 -4.43
CA PRO A 139 1.76 -3.97 -5.80
C PRO A 139 2.21 -2.60 -6.34
N PHE A 140 1.45 -1.54 -6.09
CA PHE A 140 1.80 -0.19 -6.53
C PHE A 140 2.99 0.40 -5.76
N ALA A 141 3.13 0.04 -4.49
CA ALA A 141 4.31 0.39 -3.72
C ALA A 141 5.56 -0.36 -4.23
N PHE A 142 5.42 -1.65 -4.56
CA PHE A 142 6.52 -2.51 -5.03
C PHE A 142 7.03 -2.12 -6.42
N LEU A 143 6.12 -1.87 -7.37
CA LEU A 143 6.50 -1.48 -8.75
C LEU A 143 7.29 -0.16 -8.78
N GLY A 144 7.23 0.61 -7.70
CA GLY A 144 7.91 1.90 -7.59
C GLY A 144 7.38 2.91 -8.62
N PRO A 145 7.98 4.11 -8.68
CA PRO A 145 7.57 5.14 -9.61
C PRO A 145 7.86 4.86 -11.08
N LYS A 146 8.35 3.67 -11.49
CA LYS A 146 8.87 3.36 -12.84
C LYS A 146 7.80 3.31 -13.96
N TYR A 147 6.71 4.06 -13.78
CA TYR A 147 6.15 4.90 -14.84
C TYR A 147 6.90 6.24 -15.04
N TYR A 148 8.07 6.49 -14.42
CA TYR A 148 9.05 7.53 -14.77
C TYR A 148 10.49 7.15 -14.33
N PRO A 149 11.54 7.46 -15.12
CA PRO A 149 12.93 7.05 -14.88
C PRO A 149 13.78 8.23 -14.29
N PRO A 150 15.12 8.11 -14.09
CA PRO A 150 15.80 8.08 -12.79
C PRO A 150 16.65 9.34 -12.49
N ARG A 151 16.74 9.79 -11.23
CA ARG A 151 17.80 10.74 -10.78
C ARG A 151 18.24 10.49 -9.32
N PHE A 152 19.44 9.88 -9.18
CA PHE A 152 20.44 9.92 -8.08
C PHE A 152 20.14 9.33 -6.67
N HIS A 153 21.18 9.05 -5.86
CA HIS A 153 21.95 7.79 -5.74
C HIS A 153 22.43 7.61 -4.28
N LEU A 154 21.68 6.83 -3.47
CA LEU A 154 22.00 6.56 -2.04
C LEU A 154 22.99 5.40 -1.83
N ARG A 155 23.29 4.68 -2.91
CA ARG A 155 24.09 3.45 -2.96
C ARG A 155 25.58 3.73 -3.16
N GLU A 156 25.93 4.91 -3.64
CA GLU A 156 27.31 5.29 -4.01
C GLU A 156 28.17 5.71 -2.79
N ILE A 157 27.54 6.11 -1.67
CA ILE A 157 28.21 6.45 -0.40
C ILE A 157 28.64 5.19 0.37
N ALA A 158 27.85 4.12 0.29
CA ALA A 158 28.16 2.83 0.92
C ALA A 158 29.36 2.11 0.26
N ALA A 159 29.63 2.42 -1.01
CA ALA A 159 30.69 1.82 -1.80
C ALA A 159 32.09 2.43 -1.57
N ALA A 160 32.23 3.58 -0.89
CA ALA A 160 33.53 4.21 -0.70
C ALA A 160 34.37 3.65 0.48
N ASN A 161 33.77 2.84 1.38
CA ASN A 161 34.38 2.51 2.68
C ASN A 161 34.26 1.03 3.12
N GLY A 162 33.91 0.09 2.24
CA GLY A 162 34.12 -1.35 2.46
C GLY A 162 33.28 -2.06 3.53
N TYR A 163 31.94 -1.96 3.49
CA TYR A 163 31.09 -2.67 4.48
C TYR A 163 29.76 -3.25 3.96
N ASP A 164 29.29 -4.25 4.74
CA ASP A 164 27.96 -4.46 5.35
C ASP A 164 26.70 -3.89 4.67
N ARG A 165 25.67 -4.73 4.50
CA ARG A 165 24.45 -4.43 3.75
C ARG A 165 23.39 -3.84 4.67
N LYS A 166 23.24 -2.51 4.65
CA LYS A 166 22.15 -1.82 5.35
C LYS A 166 20.77 -2.33 4.90
N ARG A 167 19.95 -2.72 5.88
CA ARG A 167 18.55 -3.13 5.67
C ARG A 167 17.65 -2.14 6.39
N THR A 168 16.55 -1.75 5.76
CA THR A 168 15.58 -0.81 6.34
C THR A 168 14.19 -1.41 6.26
N LEU A 169 13.47 -1.43 7.38
CA LEU A 169 12.07 -1.85 7.46
C LEU A 169 11.19 -0.61 7.57
N TYR A 170 10.28 -0.45 6.62
CA TYR A 170 9.18 0.49 6.69
C TYR A 170 7.88 -0.24 6.99
N THR A 171 7.12 0.27 7.96
CA THR A 171 5.82 -0.26 8.36
C THR A 171 4.80 0.85 8.29
N ILE A 172 3.73 0.64 7.51
CA ILE A 172 2.58 1.54 7.44
C ILE A 172 1.40 0.85 8.09
N ARG A 173 0.94 1.39 9.21
CA ARG A 173 -0.31 1.02 9.85
C ARG A 173 -1.43 1.94 9.37
N ASN A 174 -2.37 1.40 8.61
CA ASN A 174 -3.56 2.10 8.13
C ASN A 174 -4.63 2.22 9.23
N ASP A 175 -4.22 2.64 10.42
CA ASP A 175 -5.09 2.80 11.57
C ASP A 175 -4.48 3.77 12.59
N ARG A 176 -5.31 4.26 13.51
CA ARG A 176 -4.87 5.03 14.67
C ARG A 176 -4.26 4.09 15.73
N LEU A 177 -3.36 4.62 16.54
CA LEU A 177 -2.79 3.89 17.68
C LEU A 177 -3.61 4.07 18.95
N ASP A 178 -4.29 5.20 19.09
CA ASP A 178 -5.29 5.44 20.11
C ASP A 178 -6.60 4.69 19.79
N PRO A 179 -7.35 4.26 20.82
CA PRO A 179 -8.61 3.58 20.62
C PRO A 179 -9.67 4.52 20.02
N GLU A 180 -10.19 4.20 18.83
CA GLU A 180 -11.36 4.87 18.27
C GLU A 180 -12.60 4.59 19.15
N TRP A 181 -13.01 5.58 19.94
CA TRP A 181 -14.30 5.57 20.63
C TRP A 181 -15.42 5.61 19.57
N ALA A 182 -16.10 4.48 19.39
CA ALA A 182 -17.27 4.40 18.52
C ALA A 182 -18.49 4.03 19.36
N ASN A 183 -19.52 4.86 19.31
CA ASN A 183 -20.80 4.56 19.93
C ASN A 183 -21.50 3.49 19.07
N VAL A 184 -21.43 2.23 19.48
CA VAL A 184 -21.90 1.10 18.67
C VAL A 184 -23.43 1.04 18.77
N ASN A 185 -24.12 1.05 17.63
CA ASN A 185 -25.55 0.76 17.61
C ASN A 185 -25.81 -0.62 18.25
N ARG A 186 -26.84 -0.71 19.11
CA ARG A 186 -27.21 -1.92 19.89
C ARG A 186 -27.79 -3.03 19.00
N ARG A 187 -26.97 -3.62 18.12
CA ARG A 187 -27.30 -4.82 17.35
C ARG A 187 -26.20 -5.86 17.56
N THR A 188 -26.57 -7.13 17.74
CA THR A 188 -25.64 -8.21 18.11
C THR A 188 -24.48 -8.35 17.13
N LEU A 189 -24.74 -8.22 15.82
CA LEU A 189 -23.72 -8.25 14.78
C LEU A 189 -22.76 -7.04 14.83
N SER A 190 -23.25 -5.82 15.10
CA SER A 190 -22.38 -4.63 15.20
C SER A 190 -21.49 -4.66 16.45
N ILE A 191 -21.99 -5.25 17.55
CA ILE A 191 -21.20 -5.48 18.76
C ILE A 191 -20.10 -6.51 18.49
N ALA A 192 -20.42 -7.64 17.85
CA ALA A 192 -19.44 -8.66 17.48
C ALA A 192 -18.36 -8.10 16.54
N SER A 193 -18.73 -7.33 15.52
CA SER A 193 -17.77 -6.67 14.63
C SER A 193 -16.88 -5.66 15.36
N LYS A 194 -17.44 -4.87 16.29
CA LYS A 194 -16.62 -3.95 17.12
C LYS A 194 -15.66 -4.71 18.03
N ALA A 195 -16.08 -5.82 18.63
CA ALA A 195 -15.22 -6.65 19.46
C ALA A 195 -14.06 -7.25 18.65
N VAL A 196 -14.34 -7.80 17.46
CA VAL A 196 -13.30 -8.29 16.54
C VAL A 196 -12.35 -7.16 16.12
N SER A 197 -12.87 -5.97 15.79
CA SER A 197 -12.06 -4.80 15.46
C SER A 197 -11.17 -4.36 16.63
N SER A 198 -11.67 -4.36 17.85
CA SER A 198 -10.88 -4.03 19.05
C SER A 198 -9.79 -5.08 19.30
N LEU A 199 -10.08 -6.36 19.09
CA LEU A 199 -9.07 -7.43 19.18
C LEU A 199 -7.99 -7.27 18.11
N ILE A 200 -8.37 -6.96 16.86
CA ILE A 200 -7.43 -6.69 15.77
C ILE A 200 -6.56 -5.47 16.11
N HIS A 201 -7.12 -4.42 16.70
CA HIS A 201 -6.37 -3.23 17.11
C HIS A 201 -5.32 -3.55 18.18
N THR A 202 -5.72 -4.29 19.23
CA THR A 202 -4.81 -4.73 20.30
C THR A 202 -3.74 -5.69 19.76
N GLN A 203 -4.11 -6.63 18.89
CA GLN A 203 -3.16 -7.54 18.25
C GLN A 203 -2.17 -6.79 17.35
N GLY A 204 -2.65 -5.77 16.63
CA GLY A 204 -1.82 -4.90 15.81
C GLY A 204 -0.75 -4.16 16.61
N ASN A 205 -1.04 -3.73 17.83
CA ASN A 205 -0.01 -3.18 18.73
C ASN A 205 1.06 -4.22 19.08
N GLY A 206 0.66 -5.44 19.42
CA GLY A 206 1.60 -6.55 19.65
C GLY A 206 2.47 -6.87 18.43
N ASP A 207 1.88 -6.84 17.23
CA ASP A 207 2.60 -7.05 15.97
C ASP A 207 3.65 -5.97 15.70
N LEU A 208 3.36 -4.70 16.00
CA LEU A 208 4.34 -3.62 15.90
C LEU A 208 5.56 -3.87 16.80
N HIS A 209 5.35 -4.36 18.01
CA HIS A 209 6.44 -4.72 18.92
C HIS A 209 7.24 -5.91 18.40
N ARG A 210 6.58 -6.96 17.87
CA ARG A 210 7.26 -8.11 17.28
C ARG A 210 8.10 -7.72 16.05
N MET A 211 7.56 -6.85 15.20
CA MET A 211 8.29 -6.32 14.04
C MET A 211 9.50 -5.49 14.49
N TYR A 212 9.34 -4.63 15.48
CA TYR A 212 10.44 -3.84 16.04
C TYR A 212 11.54 -4.73 16.64
N LEU A 213 11.20 -5.68 17.51
CA LEU A 213 12.18 -6.58 18.13
C LEU A 213 12.90 -7.46 17.11
N THR A 214 12.19 -7.91 16.07
CA THR A 214 12.81 -8.63 14.95
C THR A 214 13.76 -7.73 14.17
N ALA A 215 13.35 -6.49 13.90
CA ALA A 215 14.18 -5.52 13.20
C ALA A 215 15.45 -5.21 14.01
N GLU A 216 15.34 -4.98 15.31
CA GLU A 216 16.49 -4.75 16.19
C GLU A 216 17.43 -5.95 16.24
N ARG A 217 16.89 -7.17 16.43
CA ARG A 217 17.66 -8.43 16.43
C ARG A 217 18.44 -8.60 15.12
N ASP A 218 17.83 -8.25 13.99
CA ASP A 218 18.39 -8.45 12.66
C ASP A 218 19.10 -7.20 12.11
N HIS A 219 19.28 -6.16 12.94
CA HIS A 219 19.93 -4.88 12.63
C HIS A 219 19.30 -4.11 11.44
N LEU A 220 17.97 -4.12 11.35
CA LEU A 220 17.20 -3.33 10.40
C LEU A 220 16.88 -1.95 10.97
N ASP A 221 17.05 -0.91 10.16
CA ASP A 221 16.55 0.43 10.49
C ASP A 221 15.00 0.43 10.46
N TYR A 222 14.37 0.47 11.64
CA TYR A 222 12.93 0.44 11.81
C TYR A 222 12.28 1.80 11.57
N ASN A 223 11.20 1.84 10.79
CA ASN A 223 10.47 3.06 10.44
C ASN A 223 8.96 2.77 10.46
N LEU A 224 8.22 3.44 11.35
CA LEU A 224 6.78 3.26 11.50
C LEU A 224 6.00 4.53 11.14
N ALA A 225 4.94 4.35 10.35
CA ALA A 225 3.91 5.34 10.05
C ALA A 225 2.53 4.83 10.46
N TYR A 226 1.68 5.74 10.93
CA TYR A 226 0.29 5.48 11.34
C TYR A 226 -0.52 6.76 11.28
N ILE A 227 -1.86 6.64 11.33
CA ILE A 227 -2.75 7.81 11.25
C ILE A 227 -2.52 8.69 12.48
N PRO A 228 -2.16 9.98 12.32
CA PRO A 228 -1.81 10.83 13.44
C PRO A 228 -3.04 11.15 14.30
N ALA A 229 -2.81 11.31 15.61
CA ALA A 229 -3.89 11.50 16.57
C ALA A 229 -4.68 12.80 16.35
N ASP A 230 -4.06 13.81 15.73
CA ASP A 230 -4.65 15.10 15.41
C ASP A 230 -5.59 15.08 14.20
N PHE A 231 -5.72 13.94 13.50
CA PHE A 231 -6.69 13.78 12.43
C PHE A 231 -8.09 13.53 13.00
N ILE A 232 -8.93 14.58 13.00
CA ILE A 232 -10.24 14.61 13.69
C ILE A 232 -11.46 14.45 12.77
N ALA A 233 -11.27 14.08 11.50
CA ALA A 233 -12.39 13.89 10.59
C ALA A 233 -13.31 12.75 11.06
N VAL A 234 -14.62 12.95 10.97
CA VAL A 234 -15.60 11.95 11.41
C VAL A 234 -16.03 11.09 10.23
N ARG A 235 -15.82 9.77 10.34
CA ARG A 235 -16.22 8.77 9.36
C ARG A 235 -17.72 8.46 9.51
N LYS A 236 -18.55 8.78 8.50
CA LYS A 236 -20.01 8.52 8.55
C LYS A 236 -20.39 7.09 8.13
N SER A 237 -19.53 6.46 7.32
CA SER A 237 -19.66 5.07 6.88
C SER A 237 -18.28 4.48 6.62
N GLU A 238 -18.15 3.15 6.54
CA GLU A 238 -16.86 2.47 6.39
C GLU A 238 -16.02 2.99 5.21
N PHE A 239 -16.68 3.35 4.11
CA PHE A 239 -16.05 3.87 2.89
C PHE A 239 -16.56 5.28 2.56
N ASP A 240 -16.64 6.15 3.56
CA ASP A 240 -17.04 7.55 3.38
C ASP A 240 -16.02 8.29 2.49
N PRO A 241 -16.41 8.72 1.27
CA PRO A 241 -15.47 9.32 0.33
C PRO A 241 -14.91 10.65 0.80
N ILE A 242 -15.65 11.42 1.61
CA ILE A 242 -15.17 12.72 2.13
C ILE A 242 -14.07 12.46 3.15
N TYR A 243 -14.34 11.57 4.12
CA TYR A 243 -13.35 11.15 5.12
C TYR A 243 -12.10 10.56 4.46
N MET A 244 -12.28 9.64 3.51
CA MET A 244 -11.17 8.98 2.82
C MET A 244 -10.33 9.98 2.00
N THR A 245 -10.97 10.95 1.32
CA THR A 245 -10.24 11.99 0.57
C THR A 245 -9.41 12.86 1.50
N GLN A 246 -9.97 13.27 2.65
CA GLN A 246 -9.23 14.03 3.67
C GLN A 246 -8.07 13.22 4.25
N LEU A 247 -8.30 11.94 4.54
CA LEU A 247 -7.28 11.05 5.09
C LEU A 247 -6.15 10.76 4.08
N PHE A 248 -6.50 10.61 2.80
CA PHE A 248 -5.52 10.53 1.71
C PHE A 248 -4.67 11.80 1.63
N ALA A 249 -5.31 12.97 1.58
CA ALA A 249 -4.61 14.25 1.51
C ALA A 249 -3.67 14.43 2.72
N ARG A 250 -4.11 14.03 3.92
CA ARG A 250 -3.29 14.05 5.14
C ARG A 250 -2.03 13.20 4.99
N GLY A 251 -2.15 11.94 4.56
CA GLY A 251 -1.01 11.06 4.35
C GLY A 251 -0.04 11.62 3.30
N GLN A 252 -0.58 12.14 2.19
CA GLN A 252 0.21 12.73 1.11
C GLN A 252 1.00 13.95 1.56
N GLU A 253 0.34 14.87 2.28
CA GLU A 253 0.97 16.09 2.80
C GLU A 253 2.10 15.76 3.78
N MET A 254 1.86 14.86 4.73
CA MET A 254 2.88 14.46 5.71
C MET A 254 4.10 13.86 5.02
N ALA A 255 3.90 13.04 3.98
CA ALA A 255 5.00 12.42 3.26
C ALA A 255 5.76 13.38 2.34
N ALA A 256 5.05 14.33 1.72
CA ALA A 256 5.67 15.36 0.89
C ALA A 256 6.60 16.28 1.71
N LYS A 257 6.28 16.51 2.98
CA LYS A 257 7.09 17.32 3.91
C LYS A 257 8.24 16.56 4.58
N GLY A 258 8.43 15.28 4.23
CA GLY A 258 9.32 14.38 4.95
C GLY A 258 8.61 13.78 6.16
N TYR A 259 8.06 12.57 5.98
CA TYR A 259 7.25 11.93 7.01
C TYR A 259 8.07 11.72 8.31
N PRO A 260 7.51 12.03 9.50
CA PRO A 260 8.19 11.84 10.79
C PRO A 260 8.14 10.36 11.21
N TRP A 261 8.98 9.54 10.58
CA TRP A 261 9.06 8.10 10.82
C TRP A 261 9.39 7.80 12.28
N GLN A 262 8.52 7.04 12.94
CA GLN A 262 8.76 6.61 14.31
C GLN A 262 9.76 5.46 14.32
N LYS A 263 10.78 5.59 15.18
CA LYS A 263 11.85 4.59 15.33
C LYS A 263 11.53 3.50 16.35
N TYR A 264 10.45 3.67 17.10
CA TYR A 264 10.01 2.77 18.15
C TYR A 264 8.50 2.55 18.05
N PRO A 265 7.98 1.40 18.49
CA PRO A 265 6.55 1.20 18.64
C PRO A 265 6.01 2.11 19.78
N PRO A 266 4.72 2.46 19.74
CA PRO A 266 4.11 3.27 20.81
C PRO A 266 4.27 2.63 22.19
N GLY A 267 4.62 3.46 23.18
CA GLY A 267 4.86 3.02 24.56
C GLY A 267 6.26 2.46 24.81
N TYR A 268 7.10 2.31 23.78
CA TYR A 268 8.50 1.95 23.94
C TYR A 268 9.35 3.22 24.05
N ALA A 269 9.67 3.63 25.28
CA ALA A 269 10.68 4.65 25.52
C ALA A 269 12.05 3.96 25.62
N PRO A 270 12.99 4.20 24.68
CA PRO A 270 14.36 3.76 24.91
C PRO A 270 14.86 4.47 26.17
N ASN A 271 15.15 3.71 27.23
CA ASN A 271 15.85 4.28 28.37
C ASN A 271 17.17 4.85 27.82
N PRO A 272 17.48 6.14 28.04
CA PRO A 272 18.80 6.63 27.72
C PRO A 272 19.77 5.89 28.64
N VAL A 273 20.43 4.86 28.11
CA VAL A 273 21.60 4.29 28.78
C VAL A 273 22.63 5.41 28.77
N ALA A 274 22.85 6.00 29.94
CA ALA A 274 23.92 6.97 30.13
C ALA A 274 25.22 6.33 29.60
N LYS A 275 25.82 6.97 28.60
CA LYS A 275 27.17 6.65 28.16
C LYS A 275 28.18 6.99 29.25
#